data_AF-D3K8S7-F1
#
_entry.id   AF-D3K8S7-F1
#
_cell.length_a   1.000
_cell.length_b   1.000
_cell.length_c   1.000
_cell.angle_alpha   90.00
_cell.angle_beta   90.00
_cell.angle_gamma   90.00
#
_symmetry.space_group_name_H-M   'P 1'
#
loop_
_entity.id
_entity.type
_entity.pdbx_description
1 polymer ?
#
loop_
_entity_poly.entity_id
_entity_poly.type
_entity_poly.pdbx_seq_one_letter_code
_entity_poly.pdbx_strand_id
1 'polypeptide(L)'
;SSAMLLERLDASRTLASVKDDDVAVRTLAGLLARLHSVPAPEGLRGLGGIAREMLEAVPAAVSSLTDPADRQRLRGWASAVTELVGEPGDRMLHWDLHYDNVLAAEREPWLAIDPEPLAGDPGFDLWPALDTGWEKLVAAGDPLRVVRRRFDLLTEALGLERERAAGWTLGRLLQNTL
;
A
#
# COMPACT_ATOMS: atom_id res chain seq x y z
N SER A 1 -4.05 29.56 8.47
CA SER A 1 -2.74 29.22 7.86
C SER A 1 -1.94 28.51 8.93
N SER A 2 -1.62 27.24 8.72
CA SER A 2 -0.71 26.47 9.57
C SER A 2 0.56 26.20 8.75
N ALA A 3 1.71 26.50 9.32
CA ALA A 3 3.01 26.15 8.76
C ALA A 3 3.75 25.28 9.77
N MET A 4 4.51 24.31 9.28
CA MET A 4 5.34 23.41 10.08
C MET A 4 6.79 23.53 9.63
N LEU A 5 7.72 23.46 10.58
CA LEU A 5 9.14 23.33 10.31
C LEU A 5 9.52 21.85 10.41
N LEU A 6 10.01 21.28 9.32
CA LEU A 6 10.46 19.89 9.24
C LEU A 6 11.98 19.83 9.00
N GLU A 7 12.58 18.69 9.30
CA GLU A 7 13.95 18.41 8.90
C GLU A 7 14.08 18.42 7.37
N ARG A 8 15.22 18.91 6.86
CA ARG A 8 15.47 18.95 5.41
C ARG A 8 16.06 17.62 4.96
N LEU A 9 15.39 16.94 4.04
CA LEU A 9 15.85 15.68 3.43
C LEU A 9 16.52 15.93 2.07
N ASP A 10 17.21 14.91 1.54
CA ASP A 10 17.76 14.94 0.18
C ASP A 10 16.67 14.58 -0.85
N ALA A 11 16.00 15.61 -1.36
CA ALA A 11 14.94 15.48 -2.37
C ALA A 11 15.44 14.93 -3.72
N SER A 12 16.76 14.90 -3.96
CA SER A 12 17.32 14.36 -5.20
C SER A 12 17.55 12.84 -5.15
N ARG A 13 17.41 12.24 -3.96
CA ARG A 13 17.76 10.85 -3.72
C ARG A 13 16.60 10.12 -3.04
N THR A 14 15.67 9.64 -3.86
CA THR A 14 14.58 8.75 -3.44
C THR A 14 15.05 7.30 -3.39
N LEU A 15 14.28 6.43 -2.74
CA LEU A 15 14.54 5.00 -2.71
C LEU A 15 14.50 4.37 -4.11
N ALA A 16 13.83 5.01 -5.09
CA ALA A 16 13.79 4.56 -6.49
C ALA A 16 15.17 4.61 -7.18
N SER A 17 16.12 5.35 -6.60
CA SER A 17 17.52 5.40 -7.03
C SER A 17 18.32 4.14 -6.66
N VAL A 18 17.82 3.32 -5.72
CA VAL A 18 18.45 2.04 -5.36
C VAL A 18 18.33 1.05 -6.52
N LYS A 19 19.46 0.47 -6.93
CA LYS A 19 19.51 -0.42 -8.10
C LYS A 19 19.01 -1.83 -7.81
N ASP A 20 19.25 -2.32 -6.60
CA ASP A 20 18.83 -3.64 -6.15
C ASP A 20 17.42 -3.54 -5.56
N ASP A 21 16.45 -4.18 -6.24
CA ASP A 21 15.04 -4.10 -5.86
C ASP A 21 14.74 -4.82 -4.53
N ASP A 22 15.43 -5.93 -4.23
CA ASP A 22 15.26 -6.63 -2.96
C ASP A 22 15.73 -5.74 -1.81
N VAL A 23 16.83 -4.99 -1.99
CA VAL A 23 17.31 -4.00 -1.01
C VAL A 23 16.32 -2.85 -0.85
N ALA A 24 15.76 -2.33 -1.95
CA ALA A 24 14.77 -1.26 -1.92
C ALA A 24 13.50 -1.71 -1.19
N VAL A 25 12.91 -2.86 -1.56
CA VAL A 25 11.71 -3.39 -0.90
C VAL A 25 11.96 -3.67 0.57
N ARG A 26 13.09 -4.29 0.95
CA ARG A 26 13.39 -4.54 2.36
C ARG A 26 13.54 -3.25 3.17
N THR A 27 14.09 -2.20 2.57
CA THR A 27 14.19 -0.87 3.19
C THR A 27 12.80 -0.28 3.44
N LEU A 28 11.94 -0.30 2.42
CA LEU A 28 10.55 0.17 2.54
C LEU A 28 9.77 -0.67 3.55
N ALA A 29 9.90 -2.00 3.52
CA ALA A 29 9.25 -2.90 4.45
C ALA A 29 9.66 -2.63 5.90
N GLY A 30 10.94 -2.29 6.15
CA GLY A 30 11.41 -1.86 7.46
C GLY A 30 10.79 -0.54 7.93
N LEU A 31 10.47 0.38 7.01
CA LEU A 31 9.72 1.61 7.34
C LEU A 31 8.26 1.30 7.70
N LEU A 32 7.58 0.47 6.89
CA LEU A 32 6.21 0.03 7.19
C LEU A 32 6.12 -0.73 8.51
N ALA A 33 7.02 -1.68 8.76
CA ALA A 33 7.04 -2.45 10.01
C ALA A 33 7.13 -1.55 11.25
N ARG A 34 7.88 -0.43 11.16
CA ARG A 34 7.95 0.57 12.24
C ARG A 34 6.65 1.35 12.38
N LEU A 35 6.05 1.82 11.29
CA LEU A 35 4.77 2.54 11.31
C LEU A 35 3.65 1.66 11.86
N HIS A 36 3.57 0.42 11.40
CA HIS A 36 2.54 -0.55 11.79
C HIS A 36 2.74 -1.12 13.21
N SER A 37 3.86 -0.85 13.86
CA SER A 37 4.15 -1.35 15.22
C SER A 37 3.26 -0.74 16.31
N VAL A 38 2.58 0.37 16.01
CA VAL A 38 1.70 1.08 16.94
C VAL A 38 0.26 1.12 16.42
N PRO A 39 -0.74 1.13 17.32
CA PRO A 39 -2.11 1.44 16.91
C PRO A 39 -2.19 2.88 16.39
N ALA A 40 -3.13 3.12 15.49
CA ALA A 40 -3.45 4.46 15.01
C ALA A 40 -3.97 5.33 16.16
N PRO A 41 -3.57 6.61 16.25
CA PRO A 41 -4.15 7.56 17.19
C PRO A 41 -5.67 7.71 17.03
N GLU A 42 -6.35 8.04 18.11
CA GLU A 42 -7.78 8.35 18.08
C GLU A 42 -8.07 9.52 17.13
N GLY A 43 -9.23 9.47 16.47
CA GLY A 43 -9.70 10.52 15.56
C GLY A 43 -9.23 10.39 14.11
N LEU A 44 -8.32 9.45 13.80
CA LEU A 44 -8.04 9.09 12.42
C LEU A 44 -9.23 8.35 11.79
N ARG A 45 -9.46 8.59 10.50
CA ARG A 45 -10.41 7.80 9.70
C ARG A 45 -10.03 6.32 9.75
N GLY A 46 -11.01 5.43 9.69
CA GLY A 46 -10.80 3.98 9.78
C GLY A 46 -11.05 3.26 8.46
N LEU A 47 -10.21 2.27 8.15
CA LEU A 47 -10.32 1.42 6.96
C LEU A 47 -11.68 0.73 6.87
N GLY A 48 -12.30 0.38 8.01
CA GLY A 48 -13.61 -0.25 8.03
C GLY A 48 -14.73 0.65 7.46
N GLY A 49 -14.68 1.96 7.69
CA GLY A 49 -15.63 2.90 7.09
C GLY A 49 -15.44 2.97 5.57
N ILE A 50 -14.19 3.18 5.17
CA ILE A 50 -13.78 3.24 3.75
C ILE A 50 -14.16 1.95 3.02
N ALA A 51 -13.90 0.78 3.61
CA ALA A 51 -14.22 -0.50 3.02
C ALA A 51 -15.72 -0.70 2.81
N ARG A 52 -16.57 -0.24 3.73
CA ARG A 52 -18.03 -0.28 3.56
C ARG A 52 -18.47 0.64 2.42
N GLU A 53 -17.95 1.87 2.37
CA GLU A 53 -18.23 2.82 1.28
C GLU A 53 -17.80 2.25 -0.09
N MET A 54 -16.63 1.60 -0.16
CA MET A 54 -16.19 0.91 -1.38
C MET A 54 -17.19 -0.17 -1.80
N LEU A 55 -17.62 -1.03 -0.88
CA LEU A 55 -18.58 -2.11 -1.18
C LEU A 55 -19.95 -1.58 -1.61
N GLU A 56 -20.41 -0.46 -1.06
CA GLU A 56 -21.64 0.21 -1.48
C GLU A 56 -21.56 0.77 -2.90
N ALA A 57 -20.38 1.22 -3.35
CA ALA A 57 -20.16 1.75 -4.69
C ALA A 57 -20.03 0.67 -5.78
N VAL A 58 -19.66 -0.56 -5.42
CA VAL A 58 -19.39 -1.67 -6.35
C VAL A 58 -20.52 -1.93 -7.36
N PRO A 59 -21.82 -1.99 -6.99
CA PRO A 59 -22.89 -2.26 -7.96
C PRO A 59 -22.97 -1.24 -9.09
N ALA A 60 -22.76 0.05 -8.77
CA ALA A 60 -22.75 1.12 -9.75
C ALA A 60 -21.52 1.01 -10.67
N ALA A 61 -20.33 0.80 -10.09
CA ALA A 61 -19.08 0.63 -10.84
C ALA A 61 -19.11 -0.59 -11.77
N VAL A 62 -19.64 -1.73 -11.33
CA VAL A 62 -19.82 -2.91 -12.19
C VAL A 62 -20.74 -2.61 -13.38
N SER A 63 -21.78 -1.80 -13.14
CA SER A 63 -22.77 -1.46 -14.18
C SER A 63 -22.22 -0.50 -15.23
N SER A 64 -21.23 0.33 -14.89
CA SER A 64 -20.59 1.27 -15.82
C SER A 64 -19.53 0.63 -16.71
N LEU A 65 -18.92 -0.48 -16.29
CA LEU A 65 -17.94 -1.23 -17.08
C LEU A 65 -18.60 -1.94 -18.26
N THR A 66 -17.97 -1.93 -19.44
CA THR A 66 -18.48 -2.63 -20.64
C THR A 66 -17.91 -4.03 -20.78
N ASP A 67 -16.64 -4.25 -20.45
CA ASP A 67 -15.96 -5.54 -20.56
C ASP A 67 -16.41 -6.50 -19.44
N PRO A 68 -16.96 -7.69 -19.77
CA PRO A 68 -17.27 -8.73 -18.79
C PRO A 68 -16.08 -9.15 -17.91
N ALA A 69 -14.86 -9.13 -18.44
CA ALA A 69 -13.64 -9.47 -17.69
C ALA A 69 -13.35 -8.43 -16.60
N ASP A 70 -13.52 -7.13 -16.89
CA ASP A 70 -13.36 -6.06 -15.91
C ASP A 70 -14.41 -6.15 -14.80
N ARG A 71 -15.67 -6.41 -15.18
CA ARG A 71 -16.74 -6.65 -14.20
C ARG A 71 -16.41 -7.81 -13.27
N GLN A 72 -15.85 -8.89 -13.80
CA GLN A 72 -15.47 -10.06 -13.00
C GLN A 72 -14.28 -9.75 -12.09
N ARG A 73 -13.27 -9.01 -12.57
CA ARG A 73 -12.13 -8.56 -11.76
C ARG A 73 -12.59 -7.70 -10.58
N LEU A 74 -13.38 -6.67 -10.85
CA LEU A 74 -13.87 -5.75 -9.82
C LEU A 74 -14.73 -6.48 -8.77
N ARG A 75 -15.60 -7.39 -9.20
CA ARG A 75 -16.37 -8.26 -8.28
C ARG A 75 -15.46 -9.16 -7.44
N GLY A 76 -14.39 -9.69 -8.01
CA GLY A 76 -13.41 -10.49 -7.28
C GLY A 76 -12.74 -9.69 -6.15
N TRP A 77 -12.32 -8.46 -6.44
CA TRP A 77 -11.76 -7.58 -5.40
C TRP A 77 -12.79 -7.22 -4.32
N ALA A 78 -14.03 -6.91 -4.72
CA ALA A 78 -15.12 -6.65 -3.77
C ALA A 78 -15.43 -7.86 -2.87
N SER A 79 -15.35 -9.09 -3.42
CA SER A 79 -15.53 -10.31 -2.63
C SER A 79 -14.46 -10.43 -1.54
N ALA A 80 -13.19 -10.21 -1.89
CA ALA A 80 -12.10 -10.24 -0.92
C ALA A 80 -12.28 -9.19 0.20
N VAL A 81 -12.72 -7.98 -0.14
CA VAL A 81 -13.01 -6.93 0.86
C VAL A 81 -14.20 -7.32 1.74
N THR A 82 -15.24 -7.95 1.18
CA THR A 82 -16.42 -8.40 1.93
C THR A 82 -16.06 -9.40 3.02
N GLU A 83 -15.09 -10.29 2.76
CA GLU A 83 -14.61 -11.27 3.73
C GLU A 83 -13.81 -10.63 4.89
N LEU A 84 -13.16 -9.49 4.63
CA LEU A 84 -12.24 -8.85 5.58
C LEU A 84 -12.83 -7.65 6.33
N VAL A 85 -13.89 -7.01 5.81
CA VAL A 85 -14.44 -5.75 6.35
C VAL A 85 -14.91 -5.82 7.80
N GLY A 86 -15.18 -7.02 8.32
CA GLY A 86 -15.53 -7.26 9.72
C GLY A 86 -14.39 -7.01 10.70
N GLU A 87 -13.14 -7.13 10.23
CA GLU A 87 -11.93 -6.95 11.03
C GLU A 87 -10.97 -6.00 10.28
N PRO A 88 -11.23 -4.70 10.22
CA PRO A 88 -10.46 -3.78 9.38
C PRO A 88 -9.06 -3.43 9.91
N GLY A 89 -8.66 -3.94 11.07
CA GLY A 89 -7.41 -3.59 11.74
C GLY A 89 -7.43 -2.22 12.42
N ASP A 90 -6.36 -1.93 13.17
CA ASP A 90 -6.20 -0.74 14.02
C ASP A 90 -4.82 -0.10 13.93
N ARG A 91 -3.96 -0.53 12.99
CA ARG A 91 -2.57 -0.06 12.87
C ARG A 91 -2.52 1.30 12.18
N MET A 92 -1.49 2.08 12.50
CA MET A 92 -1.22 3.35 11.83
C MET A 92 -0.69 3.09 10.42
N LEU A 93 -1.52 3.31 9.40
CA LEU A 93 -1.13 3.14 7.99
C LEU A 93 -0.49 4.41 7.42
N HIS A 94 0.41 4.24 6.47
CA HIS A 94 0.95 5.34 5.67
C HIS A 94 0.03 5.71 4.50
N TRP A 95 -0.67 4.73 3.95
CA TRP A 95 -1.58 4.78 2.80
C TRP A 95 -0.95 5.01 1.42
N ASP A 96 0.18 5.71 1.36
CA ASP A 96 0.84 6.07 0.10
C ASP A 96 2.37 5.85 0.11
N LEU A 97 2.86 4.82 0.82
CA LEU A 97 4.29 4.59 0.87
C LEU A 97 4.78 3.83 -0.36
N HIS A 98 5.40 4.55 -1.28
CA HIS A 98 6.14 4.02 -2.43
C HIS A 98 7.58 4.56 -2.44
N TYR A 99 8.41 4.11 -3.38
CA TYR A 99 9.83 4.46 -3.42
C TYR A 99 10.14 5.96 -3.48
N ASP A 100 9.25 6.77 -4.06
CA ASP A 100 9.48 8.22 -4.16
C ASP A 100 9.08 8.97 -2.88
N ASN A 101 8.21 8.37 -2.07
CA ASN A 101 7.88 8.85 -0.71
C ASN A 101 8.86 8.34 0.36
N VAL A 102 10.05 7.88 -0.07
CA VAL A 102 11.16 7.53 0.81
C VAL A 102 12.42 8.27 0.37
N LEU A 103 12.88 9.21 1.19
CA LEU A 103 14.03 10.08 0.88
C LEU A 103 15.24 9.77 1.76
N ALA A 104 16.42 9.99 1.22
CA ALA A 104 17.66 9.88 1.99
C ALA A 104 17.76 11.01 3.04
N ALA A 105 18.31 10.66 4.21
CA ALA A 105 18.47 11.60 5.32
C ALA A 105 19.79 11.37 6.07
N GLU A 106 20.14 12.29 6.96
CA GLU A 106 21.33 12.16 7.82
C GLU A 106 21.05 11.38 9.10
N ARG A 107 19.87 11.62 9.72
CA ARG A 107 19.46 10.97 10.97
C ARG A 107 19.35 9.45 10.82
N GLU A 108 18.80 9.02 9.70
CA GLU A 108 18.73 7.63 9.28
C GLU A 108 18.93 7.58 7.76
N PRO A 109 19.42 6.46 7.18
CA PRO A 109 19.69 6.39 5.75
C PRO A 109 18.49 6.72 4.86
N TRP A 110 17.27 6.41 5.33
CA TRP A 110 16.02 6.58 4.61
C TRP A 110 14.89 6.93 5.57
N LEU A 111 14.04 7.88 5.17
CA LEU A 111 12.86 8.32 5.92
C LEU A 111 11.62 8.34 5.00
N ALA A 112 10.49 7.91 5.55
CA ALA A 112 9.18 8.03 4.90
C ALA A 112 8.67 9.47 5.01
N ILE A 113 7.99 9.95 3.96
CA ILE A 113 7.39 11.28 3.89
C ILE A 113 5.98 11.22 3.33
N ASP A 114 5.25 12.33 3.51
CA ASP A 114 3.92 12.55 2.93
C ASP A 114 2.87 11.46 3.26
N PRO A 115 2.67 11.12 4.54
CA PRO A 115 1.66 10.14 4.92
C PRO A 115 0.24 10.69 4.74
N GLU A 116 -0.69 9.82 4.33
CA GLU A 116 -2.13 10.07 4.35
C GLU A 116 -2.83 9.18 5.40
N PRO A 117 -2.56 9.39 6.70
CA PRO A 117 -2.71 8.37 7.71
C PRO A 117 -4.18 7.97 7.96
N LEU A 118 -4.35 6.70 8.30
CA LEU A 118 -5.61 6.13 8.77
C LEU A 118 -5.33 4.95 9.71
N ALA A 119 -6.39 4.52 10.40
CA ALA A 119 -6.39 3.27 11.16
C ALA A 119 -6.82 2.11 10.27
N GLY A 120 -6.03 1.03 10.19
CA GLY A 120 -6.43 -0.12 9.40
C GLY A 120 -5.48 -1.31 9.44
N ASP A 121 -5.71 -2.23 8.51
CA ASP A 121 -4.91 -3.44 8.33
C ASP A 121 -3.64 -3.15 7.51
N PRO A 122 -2.45 -3.56 7.99
CA PRO A 122 -1.18 -3.39 7.27
C PRO A 122 -1.18 -3.89 5.82
N GLY A 123 -1.99 -4.90 5.50
CA GLY A 123 -2.11 -5.45 4.15
C GLY A 123 -2.58 -4.42 3.12
N PHE A 124 -3.29 -3.37 3.55
CA PHE A 124 -3.80 -2.32 2.66
C PHE A 124 -2.68 -1.38 2.15
N ASP A 125 -1.60 -1.24 2.94
CA ASP A 125 -0.41 -0.43 2.59
C ASP A 125 0.52 -1.14 1.59
N LEU A 126 0.26 -2.41 1.26
CA LEU A 126 1.16 -3.16 0.39
C LEU A 126 1.09 -2.72 -1.08
N TRP A 127 -0.07 -2.32 -1.59
CA TRP A 127 -0.20 -1.98 -3.02
C TRP A 127 0.70 -0.81 -3.44
N PRO A 128 0.73 0.35 -2.75
CA PRO A 128 1.66 1.44 -3.10
C PRO A 128 3.14 0.98 -3.15
N ALA A 129 3.54 0.08 -2.26
CA ALA A 129 4.88 -0.50 -2.25
C ALA A 129 5.15 -1.46 -3.42
N LEU A 130 4.12 -2.19 -3.88
CA LEU A 130 4.21 -3.10 -5.03
C LEU A 130 4.19 -2.34 -6.36
N ASP A 131 3.43 -1.25 -6.41
CA ASP A 131 3.13 -0.41 -7.58
C ASP A 131 4.23 0.62 -7.89
N THR A 132 5.50 0.18 -7.86
CA THR A 132 6.65 1.07 -8.02
C THR A 132 7.67 0.57 -9.05
N GLY A 133 8.29 1.50 -9.78
CA GLY A 133 9.38 1.18 -10.71
C GLY A 133 8.98 0.33 -11.93
N TRP A 134 7.73 0.41 -12.38
CA TRP A 134 7.18 -0.42 -13.46
C TRP A 134 7.96 -0.39 -14.77
N GLU A 135 8.50 0.77 -15.17
CA GLU A 135 9.32 0.88 -16.39
C GLU A 135 10.51 -0.09 -16.37
N LYS A 136 11.19 -0.21 -15.21
CA LYS A 136 12.30 -1.14 -15.02
C LYS A 136 11.83 -2.60 -15.01
N LEU A 137 10.66 -2.88 -14.43
CA LEU A 137 10.09 -4.23 -14.36
C LEU A 137 9.70 -4.76 -15.74
N VAL A 138 9.06 -3.91 -16.54
CA VAL A 138 8.67 -4.23 -17.91
C VAL A 138 9.91 -4.48 -18.76
N ALA A 139 10.94 -3.64 -18.63
CA ALA A 139 12.22 -3.84 -19.33
C ALA A 139 12.94 -5.14 -18.95
N ALA A 140 12.77 -5.62 -17.71
CA ALA A 140 13.36 -6.88 -17.22
C ALA A 140 12.60 -8.15 -17.68
N GLY A 141 11.39 -8.00 -18.26
CA GLY A 141 10.68 -9.09 -18.95
C GLY A 141 9.88 -10.07 -18.07
N ASP A 142 9.81 -9.86 -16.76
CA ASP A 142 9.02 -10.74 -15.86
C ASP A 142 8.43 -9.98 -14.66
N PRO A 143 7.45 -9.07 -14.90
CA PRO A 143 6.84 -8.28 -13.85
C PRO A 143 6.09 -9.13 -12.80
N LEU A 144 5.48 -10.25 -13.20
CA LEU A 144 4.73 -11.10 -12.28
C LEU A 144 5.62 -11.75 -11.23
N ARG A 145 6.79 -12.26 -11.63
CA ARG A 145 7.77 -12.80 -10.68
C ARG A 145 8.28 -11.73 -9.73
N VAL A 146 8.51 -10.51 -10.22
CA VAL A 146 8.97 -9.41 -9.36
C VAL A 146 7.89 -9.02 -8.36
N VAL A 147 6.66 -8.76 -8.79
CA VAL A 147 5.56 -8.42 -7.86
C VAL A 147 5.36 -9.50 -6.79
N ARG A 148 5.43 -10.78 -7.17
CA ARG A 148 5.37 -11.90 -6.20
C ARG A 148 6.54 -11.86 -5.22
N ARG A 149 7.77 -11.65 -5.70
CA ARG A 149 8.95 -11.52 -4.85
C ARG A 149 8.81 -10.36 -3.86
N ARG A 150 8.38 -9.19 -4.32
CA ARG A 150 8.15 -8.03 -3.45
C ARG A 150 7.09 -8.30 -2.39
N PHE A 151 5.99 -8.93 -2.78
CA PHE A 151 4.92 -9.31 -1.86
C PHE A 151 5.41 -10.30 -0.80
N ASP A 152 6.23 -11.29 -1.18
CA ASP A 152 6.87 -12.22 -0.24
C ASP A 152 7.76 -11.48 0.76
N LEU A 153 8.61 -10.56 0.29
CA LEU A 153 9.50 -9.76 1.14
C LEU A 153 8.74 -8.86 2.11
N LEU A 154 7.66 -8.23 1.65
CA LEU A 154 6.82 -7.37 2.47
C LEU A 154 6.10 -8.19 3.55
N THR A 155 5.40 -9.25 3.15
CA THR A 155 4.66 -10.10 4.11
C THR A 155 5.58 -10.77 5.13
N GLU A 156 6.77 -11.21 4.73
CA GLU A 156 7.80 -11.74 5.63
C GLU A 156 8.25 -10.67 6.65
N ALA A 157 8.64 -9.48 6.17
CA ALA A 157 9.17 -8.42 7.03
C ALA A 157 8.13 -7.83 7.98
N LEU A 158 6.86 -7.77 7.57
CA LEU A 158 5.76 -7.25 8.39
C LEU A 158 5.09 -8.34 9.24
N GLY A 159 5.45 -9.62 9.05
CA GLY A 159 4.84 -10.75 9.76
C GLY A 159 3.36 -10.96 9.46
N LEU A 160 2.93 -10.67 8.22
CA LEU A 160 1.52 -10.73 7.82
C LEU A 160 1.10 -12.14 7.41
N GLU A 161 -0.13 -12.51 7.76
CA GLU A 161 -0.79 -13.67 7.16
C GLU A 161 -1.03 -13.38 5.67
N ARG A 162 -0.60 -14.31 4.82
CA ARG A 162 -0.45 -14.08 3.39
C ARG A 162 -1.78 -13.89 2.67
N GLU A 163 -2.79 -14.69 2.99
CA GLU A 163 -4.10 -14.63 2.35
C GLU A 163 -4.80 -13.32 2.69
N ARG A 164 -4.76 -12.93 3.95
CA ARG A 164 -5.29 -11.66 4.45
C ARG A 164 -4.57 -10.45 3.84
N ALA A 165 -3.25 -10.49 3.76
CA ALA A 165 -2.45 -9.44 3.11
C ALA A 165 -2.81 -9.31 1.63
N ALA A 166 -3.01 -10.43 0.92
CA ALA A 166 -3.45 -10.41 -0.46
C ALA A 166 -4.85 -9.82 -0.59
N GLY A 167 -5.79 -10.20 0.27
CA GLY A 167 -7.16 -9.66 0.26
C GLY A 167 -7.20 -8.15 0.47
N TRP A 168 -6.45 -7.59 1.42
CA TRP A 168 -6.37 -6.13 1.59
C TRP A 168 -5.60 -5.42 0.48
N THR A 169 -4.61 -6.07 -0.14
CA THR A 169 -3.97 -5.55 -1.36
C THR A 169 -4.98 -5.44 -2.50
N LEU A 170 -5.85 -6.45 -2.67
CA LEU A 170 -6.98 -6.39 -3.62
C LEU A 170 -7.99 -5.30 -3.24
N GLY A 171 -8.20 -5.07 -1.94
CA GLY A 171 -9.00 -3.94 -1.46
C GLY A 171 -8.47 -2.59 -1.88
N ARG A 172 -7.15 -2.40 -1.90
CA ARG A 172 -6.54 -1.17 -2.42
C ARG A 172 -6.67 -1.05 -3.94
N LEU A 173 -6.59 -2.15 -4.69
CA LEU A 173 -6.89 -2.16 -6.12
C LEU A 173 -8.35 -1.79 -6.41
N LEU A 174 -9.30 -2.30 -5.60
CA LEU A 174 -10.69 -1.90 -5.67
C LEU A 174 -10.83 -0.39 -5.46
N GLN A 175 -10.20 0.15 -4.40
CA GLN A 175 -10.23 1.58 -4.11
C GLN A 175 -9.75 2.42 -5.29
N ASN A 176 -8.62 2.05 -5.90
CA ASN A 176 -8.03 2.81 -7.01
C ASN A 176 -8.88 2.77 -8.29
N THR A 177 -9.86 1.86 -8.37
CA THR A 177 -10.71 1.66 -9.56
C THR A 177 -12.11 2.29 -9.40
N LEU A 178 -12.55 2.53 -8.18
CA LEU A 178 -13.82 3.20 -7.87
C LEU A 178 -13.70 4.72 -8.03
#